data_AF-A0A3S1S946-F1
#
_entry.id   AF-A0A3S1S946-F1
#
_cell.length_a   1.000
_cell.length_b   1.000
_cell.length_c   1.000
_cell.angle_alpha   90.00
_cell.angle_beta   90.00
_cell.angle_gamma   90.00
#
_symmetry.space_group_name_H-M   'P 1'
#
loop_
_entity.id
_entity.type
_entity.pdbx_description
1 polymer ?
#
loop_
_entity_poly.entity_id
_entity_poly.type
_entity_poly.pdbx_seq_one_letter_code
_entity_poly.pdbx_strand_id
1 'polypeptide(L)' 'MKLRNRKRAGALADDAGEGDIVLSAHDISVSFADKLILDRLSLDIRRGEILGFVGASGAGKSVLLRT' A
#
# COMPACT_ATOMS: atom_id res chain seq x y z
N MET A 1 4.01 15.44 32.31
CA MET A 1 4.21 13.98 32.43
C MET A 1 4.24 13.39 31.01
N LYS A 2 5.43 13.22 30.41
CA LYS A 2 5.64 12.67 29.05
C LYS A 2 5.63 11.15 29.11
N LEU A 3 4.71 10.46 28.44
CA LEU A 3 4.80 9.04 28.05
C LEU A 3 3.80 8.81 26.89
N ARG A 4 4.04 8.06 25.82
CA ARG A 4 5.15 7.26 25.32
C ARG A 4 4.88 7.02 23.83
N ASN A 5 5.96 7.05 23.07
CA ASN A 5 6.11 6.68 21.68
C ASN A 5 5.33 5.39 21.30
N ARG A 6 4.41 5.46 20.32
CA ARG A 6 3.89 4.30 19.55
C ARG A 6 4.40 4.33 18.10
N LYS A 7 5.71 4.43 17.91
CA LYS A 7 6.37 4.06 16.64
C LYS A 7 6.47 2.53 16.53
N ARG A 8 5.35 1.81 16.35
CA ARG A 8 5.38 0.36 16.05
C ARG A 8 4.21 -0.05 15.13
N ALA A 9 4.34 0.29 13.86
CA ALA A 9 3.76 -0.43 12.72
C ALA A 9 4.28 0.11 11.36
N GLY A 10 5.45 0.77 11.32
CA GLY A 10 5.95 1.44 10.10
C GLY A 10 7.47 1.44 10.05
N ALA A 11 8.07 0.28 10.32
CA ALA A 11 9.51 0.07 10.21
C ALA A 11 9.75 -1.08 9.25
N LEU A 12 9.55 -0.83 7.96
CA LEU A 12 10.04 -1.58 6.80
C LEU A 12 9.68 -0.81 5.51
N ALA A 13 10.07 0.47 5.43
CA ALA A 13 10.27 1.17 4.17
C ALA A 13 11.12 2.41 4.46
N ASP A 14 12.35 2.39 3.96
CA ASP A 14 13.43 3.33 4.21
C ASP A 14 13.10 4.81 3.91
N ASP A 15 13.88 5.66 4.58
CA ASP A 15 14.06 7.11 4.40
C ASP A 15 14.25 7.52 2.92
N ALA A 16 13.15 7.81 2.21
CA ALA A 16 13.20 8.51 0.93
C ALA A 16 11.96 9.41 0.77
N GLY A 17 12.06 10.66 1.25
CA GLY A 17 11.11 11.72 0.97
C GLY A 17 10.38 12.23 2.22
N GLU A 18 10.65 13.48 2.57
CA GLU A 18 10.05 14.24 3.66
C GLU A 18 8.57 14.53 3.37
N GLY A 19 7.69 13.56 3.61
CA GLY A 19 6.26 13.69 3.39
C GLY A 19 5.45 12.69 4.21
N ASP A 20 4.37 13.16 4.83
CA ASP A 20 3.44 12.31 5.57
C ASP A 20 2.89 11.21 4.65
N ILE A 21 2.90 9.96 5.13
CA ILE A 21 2.19 8.85 4.48
C ILE A 21 0.69 9.15 4.58
N VAL A 22 0.02 9.27 3.43
CA VAL A 22 -1.42 9.56 3.32
C VAL A 22 -2.25 8.33 3.02
N LEU A 23 -1.63 7.28 2.45
CA LEU A 23 -2.23 5.96 2.29
C LEU A 23 -1.17 4.90 2.59
N SER A 24 -1.52 3.90 3.39
CA SER A 24 -0.65 2.77 3.69
C SER A 24 -1.47 1.49 3.58
N ALA A 25 -0.96 0.53 2.83
CA ALA A 25 -1.57 -0.77 2.65
C ALA A 25 -0.48 -1.84 2.73
N HIS A 26 -0.72 -2.89 3.52
CA HIS A 26 0.25 -3.95 3.76
C HIS A 26 -0.41 -5.31 3.61
N ASP A 27 0.31 -6.25 2.99
CA ASP A 27 -0.08 -7.64 2.80
C ASP A 27 -1.45 -7.83 2.11
N ILE A 28 -1.83 -6.88 1.24
CA ILE A 28 -3.10 -6.94 0.51
C ILE A 28 -3.08 -8.09 -0.49
N SER A 29 -3.98 -9.05 -0.28
CA SER A 29 -4.19 -10.17 -1.20
C SER A 29 -5.64 -10.19 -1.62
N VAL A 30 -5.89 -10.31 -2.92
CA VAL A 30 -7.26 -10.33 -3.47
C VAL A 30 -7.36 -11.45 -4.50
N SER A 31 -8.40 -12.27 -4.35
CA SER A 31 -8.74 -13.36 -5.25
C SER A 31 -10.16 -13.21 -5.78
N PHE A 32 -10.37 -13.58 -7.05
CA PHE A 32 -11.72 -13.73 -7.63
C PHE A 32 -11.90 -15.16 -8.10
N ALA A 33 -12.93 -15.82 -7.57
CA ALA A 33 -13.10 -17.26 -7.70
C ALA A 33 -11.78 -17.98 -7.37
N ASP A 34 -11.27 -18.79 -8.28
CA ASP A 34 -10.06 -19.60 -8.07
C ASP A 34 -8.77 -18.89 -8.50
N LYS A 35 -8.84 -17.61 -8.87
CA LYS A 35 -7.70 -16.84 -9.38
C LYS A 35 -7.23 -15.80 -8.37
N LEU A 36 -5.98 -15.93 -7.93
CA LEU A 36 -5.28 -14.88 -7.18
C LEU A 36 -4.94 -13.72 -8.13
N ILE A 37 -5.44 -12.52 -7.79
CA ILE A 37 -5.25 -11.30 -8.58
C ILE A 37 -4.15 -10.44 -7.98
N LEU A 38 -4.10 -10.34 -6.65
CA LEU A 38 -3.07 -9.65 -5.90
C LEU A 38 -2.52 -10.61 -4.85
N ASP A 39 -1.20 -10.70 -4.74
CA ASP A 39 -0.51 -11.55 -3.76
C ASP A 39 0.38 -10.67 -2.87
N ARG A 40 0.01 -10.52 -1.60
CA ARG A 40 0.78 -9.78 -0.57
C ARG A 40 1.33 -8.43 -1.04
N LEU A 41 0.47 -7.60 -1.64
CA LEU A 41 0.86 -6.25 -2.05
C LEU A 41 1.00 -5.34 -0.83
N SER A 42 2.16 -4.71 -0.70
CA SER A 42 2.44 -3.68 0.30
C SER A 42 2.90 -2.40 -0.39
N LEU A 43 2.25 -1.28 -0.10
CA LEU A 43 2.57 0.04 -0.65
C LEU A 43 2.23 1.17 0.33
N ASP A 44 3.04 2.21 0.30
CA ASP A 44 2.80 3.48 0.99
C ASP A 44 2.76 4.59 -0.06
N ILE A 45 1.77 5.48 0.03
CA ILE A 45 1.66 6.69 -0.77
C ILE A 45 1.89 7.88 0.16
N ARG A 46 2.86 8.72 -0.17
CA ARG A 46 3.14 9.96 0.55
C ARG A 46 2.40 11.14 -0.05
N ARG A 47 2.24 12.18 0.76
CA ARG A 47 1.64 13.45 0.33
C ARG A 47 2.40 14.02 -0.87
N GLY A 48 1.69 14.25 -1.97
CA GLY A 48 2.25 14.84 -3.19
C GLY A 48 2.74 13.82 -4.22
N GLU A 49 2.74 12.52 -3.88
CA GLU A 49 3.04 11.45 -4.84
C GLU A 49 1.83 11.14 -5.73
N ILE A 50 2.10 10.78 -6.99
CA ILE A 50 1.10 10.28 -7.93
C ILE A 50 1.35 8.79 -8.13
N LEU A 51 0.42 7.94 -7.68
CA LEU A 51 0.48 6.50 -7.92
C LEU A 51 -0.28 6.14 -9.20
N GLY A 52 0.41 5.47 -10.13
CA GLY A 52 -0.18 4.91 -11.34
C GLY A 52 -0.15 3.39 -11.35
N PHE A 53 -1.27 2.74 -11.67
CA PHE A 53 -1.34 1.28 -11.85
C PHE A 53 -1.28 0.95 -13.35
N VAL A 54 -0.26 0.18 -13.76
CA VAL A 54 -0.03 -0.21 -15.17
C VAL A 54 0.04 -1.73 -15.30
N GLY A 55 -0.54 -2.29 -16.36
CA GLY A 55 -0.53 -3.72 -16.63
C GLY A 55 -1.60 -4.15 -17.64
N ALA A 56 -1.58 -5.41 -18.06
CA ALA A 56 -2.55 -5.97 -19.02
C ALA A 56 -4.00 -5.89 -18.50
N SER A 57 -4.98 -5.95 -19.41
CA SER A 57 -6.39 -6.07 -19.02
C SER A 57 -6.60 -7.31 -18.14
N GLY A 58 -7.38 -7.18 -17.08
CA GLY A 58 -7.58 -8.27 -16.11
C GLY A 58 -6.45 -8.50 -15.10
N ALA A 59 -5.39 -7.69 -15.09
CA ALA A 59 -4.29 -7.79 -14.12
C ALA A 59 -4.62 -7.28 -12.70
N GLY A 60 -5.88 -6.94 -12.40
CA GLY A 60 -6.27 -6.50 -11.06
C GLY A 60 -6.19 -5.01 -10.77
N LYS A 61 -5.93 -4.16 -11.76
CA LYS A 61 -5.84 -2.69 -11.55
C LYS A 61 -7.13 -2.09 -10.95
N SER A 62 -8.30 -2.42 -11.51
CA SER A 62 -9.57 -1.95 -10.96
C SER A 62 -9.91 -2.58 -9.60
N VAL A 63 -9.34 -3.76 -9.32
CA VAL A 63 -9.48 -4.42 -8.02
C VAL A 63 -8.71 -3.65 -6.95
N LEU A 64 -7.48 -3.23 -7.27
CA LEU A 64 -6.64 -2.39 -6.40
C LEU A 64 -7.29 -1.06 -6.05
N LEU A 65 -8.02 -0.46 -7.00
CA LEU A 65 -8.67 0.83 -6.80
C LEU A 65 -9.99 0.76 -6.02
N ARG A 66 -10.56 -0.43 -5.82
CA ARG A 66 -11.91 -0.63 -5.27
C ARG A 66 -11.92 -1.31 -3.90
N THR A 67 -10.79 -1.86 -3.49
CA THR A 67 -10.61 -2.48 -2.17
C THR A 67 -10.17 -1.41 -1.18
#